data_AF-A0A1E8YQ12-F1
#
_entry.id   AF-A0A1E8YQ12-F1
#
_cell.length_a   1.000
_cell.length_b   1.000
_cell.length_c   1.000
_cell.angle_alpha   90.00
_cell.angle_beta   90.00
_cell.angle_gamma   90.00
#
_symmetry.space_group_name_H-M   'P 1'
#
loop_
_entity.id
_entity.type
_entity.pdbx_description
1 polymer ?
#
loop_
_entity_poly.entity_id
_entity_poly.type
_entity_poly.pdbx_seq_one_letter_code
_entity_poly.pdbx_strand_id
1 'polypeptide(L)'
;MKQWAKYFLAGMRTGSIVFLIIFWLNDFKIQLDQTYFFSILITSGLYGCGNYFFEGEPFEDFAFIKSLAIHFVYTVVIYSLFAYINNLTELLLSGMGILNFILIYIFIWLGVLFNNYLNAKQINQALRERRQKLNKE
;
A
#
# COMPACT_ATOMS: atom_id res chain seq x y z
N MET A 1 -22.13 2.89 -1.36
CA MET A 1 -20.89 3.11 -2.13
C MET A 1 -20.18 1.76 -2.29
N LYS A 2 -19.81 1.36 -3.52
CA LYS A 2 -19.15 0.06 -3.77
C LYS A 2 -17.83 -0.03 -3.00
N GLN A 3 -17.43 -1.23 -2.57
CA GLN A 3 -16.27 -1.43 -1.68
C GLN A 3 -14.96 -0.90 -2.28
N TRP A 4 -14.73 -1.10 -3.59
CA TRP A 4 -13.58 -0.56 -4.31
C TRP A 4 -13.48 0.97 -4.25
N ALA A 5 -14.60 1.70 -4.24
CA ALA A 5 -14.60 3.16 -4.17
C ALA A 5 -14.18 3.66 -2.79
N LYS A 6 -14.48 2.91 -1.71
CA LYS A 6 -13.97 3.23 -0.37
C LYS A 6 -12.45 3.10 -0.31
N TYR A 7 -11.91 2.02 -0.86
CA TYR A 7 -10.46 1.81 -0.94
C TYR A 7 -9.77 2.87 -1.81
N PHE A 8 -10.37 3.23 -2.95
CA PHE A 8 -9.88 4.28 -3.82
C PHE A 8 -9.79 5.63 -3.08
N LEU A 9 -10.86 6.05 -2.42
CA LEU A 9 -10.88 7.30 -1.64
C LEU A 9 -9.90 7.27 -0.45
N ALA A 10 -9.76 6.12 0.21
CA ALA A 10 -8.78 5.95 1.28
C ALA A 10 -7.34 6.07 0.74
N GLY A 11 -7.05 5.47 -0.40
CA GLY A 11 -5.77 5.58 -1.11
C GLY A 11 -5.46 7.02 -1.50
N MET A 12 -6.42 7.70 -2.13
CA MET A 12 -6.29 9.13 -2.47
C MET A 12 -6.00 9.98 -1.24
N ARG A 13 -6.72 9.77 -0.14
CA ARG A 13 -6.52 10.53 1.10
C ARG A 13 -5.09 10.37 1.61
N THR A 14 -4.63 9.13 1.76
CA THR A 14 -3.29 8.84 2.28
C THR A 14 -2.21 9.35 1.32
N GLY A 15 -2.35 9.07 0.03
CA GLY A 15 -1.38 9.49 -0.99
C GLY A 15 -1.28 11.00 -1.11
N SER A 16 -2.40 11.72 -1.01
CA SER A 16 -2.41 13.20 -1.04
C SER A 16 -1.66 13.78 0.17
N ILE A 17 -1.88 13.24 1.37
CA ILE A 17 -1.17 13.69 2.59
C ILE A 17 0.34 13.42 2.45
N VAL A 18 0.72 12.21 2.04
CA VAL A 18 2.13 11.84 1.83
C VAL A 18 2.77 12.73 0.78
N PHE A 19 2.09 12.97 -0.34
CA PHE A 19 2.57 13.85 -1.38
C PHE A 19 2.80 15.27 -0.87
N LEU A 20 1.86 15.85 -0.12
CA LEU A 20 2.01 17.19 0.44
C LEU A 20 3.21 17.29 1.39
N ILE A 21 3.45 16.25 2.21
CA ILE A 21 4.63 16.18 3.08
C ILE A 21 5.91 16.13 2.24
N ILE A 22 5.98 15.27 1.24
CA ILE A 22 7.17 15.17 0.36
C ILE A 22 7.40 16.49 -0.37
N PHE A 23 6.34 17.10 -0.89
CA PHE A 23 6.42 18.37 -1.60
C PHE A 23 6.95 19.49 -0.71
N TRP A 24 6.48 19.54 0.54
CA TRP A 24 6.98 20.46 1.56
C TRP A 24 8.45 20.20 1.92
N LEU A 25 8.84 18.93 2.13
CA LEU A 25 10.22 18.55 2.44
C LEU A 25 11.20 18.83 1.30
N ASN A 26 10.71 18.96 0.07
CA ASN A 26 11.51 19.30 -1.11
C ASN A 26 11.53 20.82 -1.40
N ASP A 27 11.19 21.66 -0.42
CA ASP A 27 11.09 23.12 -0.57
C ASP A 27 10.23 23.55 -1.75
N PHE A 28 9.18 22.79 -2.07
CA PHE A 28 8.30 23.06 -3.22
C PHE A 28 9.01 23.08 -4.59
N LYS A 29 10.18 22.44 -4.70
CA LYS A 29 11.00 22.42 -5.93
C LYS A 29 10.51 21.43 -6.99
N ILE A 30 9.55 20.57 -6.65
CA ILE A 30 8.97 19.63 -7.61
C ILE A 30 8.16 20.43 -8.65
N GLN A 31 8.51 20.32 -9.93
CA GLN A 31 7.69 20.88 -11.00
C GLN A 31 6.36 20.12 -11.07
N LEU A 32 5.28 20.80 -10.70
CA LEU A 32 3.93 20.26 -10.77
C LEU A 32 3.22 20.81 -11.99
N ASP A 33 3.20 20.02 -13.06
CA ASP A 33 2.23 20.23 -14.12
C ASP A 33 0.89 19.54 -13.76
N GLN A 34 -0.14 19.84 -14.55
CA GLN A 34 -1.47 19.27 -14.33
C GLN A 34 -1.44 17.74 -14.44
N THR A 35 -0.67 17.20 -15.39
CA THR A 35 -0.56 15.76 -15.65
C THR A 35 0.02 15.02 -14.44
N TYR A 36 1.08 15.55 -13.85
CA TYR A 36 1.78 14.99 -12.71
C TYR A 36 0.91 15.00 -11.46
N PHE A 37 0.23 16.11 -11.21
CA PHE A 37 -0.71 16.23 -10.10
C PHE A 37 -1.85 15.21 -10.21
N PHE A 38 -2.53 15.13 -11.36
CA PHE A 38 -3.59 14.16 -11.58
C PHE A 38 -3.07 12.72 -11.56
N SER A 39 -1.87 12.48 -12.08
CA SER A 39 -1.25 11.16 -12.04
C SER A 39 -1.05 10.67 -10.61
N ILE A 40 -0.51 11.49 -9.71
CA ILE A 40 -0.35 11.14 -8.29
C ILE A 40 -1.71 10.86 -7.64
N LEU A 41 -2.70 11.71 -7.90
CA LEU A 41 -4.03 11.56 -7.33
C LEU A 41 -4.68 10.24 -7.74
N ILE A 42 -4.64 9.92 -9.03
CA ILE A 42 -5.25 8.69 -9.56
C ILE A 42 -4.46 7.45 -9.13
N THR A 43 -3.13 7.47 -9.24
CA THR A 43 -2.31 6.30 -8.86
C THR A 43 -2.35 6.02 -7.37
N SER A 44 -2.43 7.03 -6.51
CA SER A 44 -2.64 6.82 -5.07
C SER A 44 -3.99 6.17 -4.75
N GLY A 45 -5.05 6.57 -5.45
CA GLY A 45 -6.35 5.89 -5.35
C GLY A 45 -6.26 4.43 -5.81
N LEU A 46 -5.60 4.17 -6.93
CA LEU A 46 -5.37 2.81 -7.42
C LEU A 46 -4.56 1.98 -6.42
N TYR A 47 -3.47 2.52 -5.85
CA TYR A 47 -2.73 1.82 -4.79
C TYR A 47 -3.63 1.42 -3.61
N GLY A 48 -4.56 2.30 -3.21
CA GLY A 48 -5.56 1.97 -2.18
C GLY A 48 -6.45 0.78 -2.55
N CYS A 49 -6.85 0.67 -3.82
CA CYS A 49 -7.61 -0.49 -4.32
C CYS A 49 -6.83 -1.81 -4.21
N GLY A 50 -5.51 -1.78 -4.08
CA GLY A 50 -4.69 -2.97 -3.84
C GLY A 50 -5.10 -3.76 -2.59
N ASN A 51 -5.70 -3.11 -1.58
CA ASN A 51 -6.21 -3.79 -0.39
C ASN A 51 -7.34 -4.78 -0.72
N TYR A 52 -8.02 -4.62 -1.85
CA TYR A 52 -9.05 -5.56 -2.30
C TYR A 52 -8.49 -6.96 -2.60
N PHE A 53 -7.20 -7.10 -2.90
CA PHE A 53 -6.57 -8.42 -3.09
C PHE A 53 -6.42 -9.22 -1.79
N PHE A 54 -6.55 -8.57 -0.63
CA PHE A 54 -6.45 -9.21 0.68
C PHE A 54 -7.79 -9.31 1.41
N GLU A 55 -8.69 -8.34 1.19
CA GLU A 55 -9.95 -8.22 1.92
C GLU A 55 -11.19 -8.45 1.03
N GLY A 56 -11.00 -8.69 -0.27
CA GLY A 56 -12.09 -8.93 -1.20
C GLY A 56 -12.52 -10.39 -1.23
N GLU A 57 -13.83 -10.63 -1.27
CA GLU A 57 -14.43 -11.97 -1.37
C GLU A 57 -13.82 -12.89 -2.45
N PRO A 58 -13.41 -12.41 -3.65
CA PRO A 58 -12.80 -13.30 -4.65
C PRO A 58 -11.46 -13.91 -4.24
N PHE A 59 -10.79 -13.35 -3.23
CA PHE A 59 -9.43 -13.70 -2.82
C PHE A 59 -9.36 -14.19 -1.36
N GLU A 60 -10.49 -14.37 -0.68
CA GLU A 60 -10.54 -14.84 0.72
C GLU A 60 -9.88 -16.22 0.90
N ASP A 61 -10.02 -17.11 -0.08
CA ASP A 61 -9.42 -18.45 -0.07
C ASP A 61 -7.95 -18.47 -0.51
N PHE A 62 -7.39 -17.33 -0.96
CA PHE A 62 -6.02 -17.29 -1.43
C PHE A 62 -5.07 -17.32 -0.25
N ALA A 63 -4.10 -18.25 -0.30
CA ALA A 63 -2.98 -18.21 0.61
C ALA A 63 -2.32 -16.83 0.54
N PHE A 64 -2.02 -16.23 1.70
CA PHE A 64 -1.48 -14.88 1.83
C PHE A 64 -0.31 -14.58 0.86
N ILE A 65 0.58 -15.55 0.64
CA ILE A 65 1.71 -15.42 -0.30
C ILE A 65 1.24 -15.23 -1.76
N LYS A 66 0.16 -15.89 -2.19
CA LYS A 66 -0.41 -15.70 -3.53
C LYS A 66 -1.00 -14.31 -3.69
N SER A 67 -1.79 -13.84 -2.71
CA SER A 67 -2.34 -12.48 -2.72
C SER A 67 -1.23 -11.43 -2.72
N LEU A 68 -0.15 -11.68 -1.96
CA LEU A 68 1.04 -10.83 -1.94
C LEU A 68 1.74 -10.76 -3.30
N ALA A 69 1.86 -11.89 -4.01
CA ALA A 69 2.45 -11.93 -5.35
C ALA A 69 1.58 -11.17 -6.37
N ILE A 70 0.26 -11.34 -6.33
CA ILE A 70 -0.69 -10.61 -7.19
C ILE A 70 -0.61 -9.10 -6.90
N HIS A 71 -0.60 -8.72 -5.62
CA HIS A 71 -0.45 -7.34 -5.20
C HIS A 71 0.88 -6.74 -5.68
N PHE A 72 1.98 -7.50 -5.63
CA PHE A 72 3.26 -7.04 -6.17
C PHE A 72 3.15 -6.69 -7.65
N VAL A 73 2.62 -7.61 -8.47
CA VAL A 73 2.41 -7.38 -9.91
C VAL A 73 1.51 -6.16 -10.13
N TYR A 74 0.43 -6.04 -9.37
CA TYR A 74 -0.47 -4.88 -9.42
C TYR A 74 0.26 -3.55 -9.16
N THR A 75 1.08 -3.49 -8.11
CA THR A 75 1.85 -2.29 -7.78
C THR A 75 2.90 -1.94 -8.83
N VAL A 76 3.51 -2.93 -9.48
CA VAL A 76 4.44 -2.74 -10.60
C VAL A 76 3.73 -2.14 -11.81
N VAL A 77 2.52 -2.61 -12.12
CA VAL A 77 1.72 -2.07 -13.24
C VAL A 77 1.36 -0.62 -12.99
N ILE A 78 0.90 -0.27 -11.78
CA ILE A 78 0.60 1.13 -11.43
C ILE A 78 1.85 2.00 -11.50
N TYR A 79 2.96 1.53 -10.95
CA TYR A 79 4.22 2.27 -10.96
C TYR A 79 4.72 2.51 -12.40
N SER A 80 4.64 1.49 -13.25
CA SER A 80 4.98 1.59 -14.67
C SER A 80 4.07 2.56 -15.41
N LEU A 81 2.76 2.52 -15.16
CA LEU A 81 1.79 3.44 -15.75
C LEU A 81 2.06 4.88 -15.33
N PHE A 82 2.33 5.12 -14.03
CA PHE A 82 2.69 6.43 -13.52
C PHE A 82 3.93 6.98 -14.23
N ALA A 83 4.99 6.17 -14.31
CA ALA A 83 6.23 6.60 -14.94
C ALA A 83 6.06 6.84 -16.45
N TYR A 84 5.26 6.03 -17.14
CA TYR A 84 4.94 6.23 -18.56
C TYR A 84 4.21 7.55 -18.80
N ILE A 85 3.14 7.83 -18.05
CA ILE A 85 2.34 9.06 -18.21
C ILE A 85 3.18 10.32 -17.95
N ASN A 86 4.14 10.24 -17.02
CA ASN A 86 4.94 11.37 -16.60
C ASN A 86 6.31 11.46 -17.30
N ASN A 87 6.53 10.69 -18.37
CA ASN A 87 7.81 10.62 -19.09
C ASN A 87 9.01 10.28 -18.20
N LEU A 88 8.80 9.53 -17.11
CA LEU A 88 9.81 9.02 -16.19
C LEU A 88 10.21 7.58 -16.53
N THR A 89 10.10 7.17 -17.79
CA THR A 89 10.39 5.79 -18.23
C THR A 89 11.85 5.42 -18.03
N GLU A 90 12.77 6.38 -18.05
CA GLU A 90 14.19 6.17 -17.71
C GLU A 90 14.35 5.66 -16.26
N LEU A 91 13.50 6.09 -15.33
CA LEU A 91 13.50 5.61 -13.96
C LEU A 91 13.14 4.12 -13.88
N LEU A 92 12.23 3.64 -14.74
CA LEU A 92 11.85 2.22 -14.81
C LEU A 92 12.99 1.34 -15.33
N LEU A 93 13.80 1.87 -16.25
CA LEU A 93 14.91 1.14 -16.87
C LEU A 93 16.21 1.27 -16.07
N SER A 94 16.28 2.27 -15.17
CA SER A 94 17.43 2.44 -14.29
C SER A 94 17.47 1.35 -13.21
N GLY A 95 18.63 0.72 -13.03
CA GLY A 95 18.82 -0.24 -11.95
C GLY A 95 18.53 0.35 -10.56
N MET A 96 18.82 1.65 -10.37
CA MET A 96 18.53 2.36 -9.12
C MET A 96 17.02 2.57 -8.90
N GLY A 97 16.25 2.88 -9.94
CA GLY A 97 14.80 3.05 -9.83
C GLY A 97 14.09 1.74 -9.50
N ILE A 98 14.52 0.63 -10.11
CA ILE A 98 14.03 -0.72 -9.78
C ILE A 98 14.39 -1.09 -8.34
N LEU A 99 15.64 -0.86 -7.93
CA LEU A 99 16.09 -1.12 -6.56
C LEU A 99 15.28 -0.32 -5.53
N ASN A 100 15.09 0.99 -5.77
CA ASN A 100 14.31 1.84 -4.89
C ASN A 100 12.86 1.37 -4.76
N PHE A 101 12.23 0.99 -5.87
CA PHE A 101 10.87 0.44 -5.86
C PHE A 101 10.79 -0.83 -4.98
N ILE A 102 11.72 -1.78 -5.18
CA ILE A 102 11.77 -3.02 -4.41
C ILE A 102 11.99 -2.74 -2.93
N LEU A 103 12.92 -1.85 -2.58
CA LEU A 103 13.22 -1.51 -1.18
C LEU A 103 12.02 -0.88 -0.48
N ILE A 104 11.33 0.07 -1.13
CA ILE A 104 10.13 0.70 -0.58
C ILE A 104 9.03 -0.35 -0.39
N TYR A 105 8.84 -1.23 -1.37
CA TYR A 105 7.84 -2.30 -1.28
C TYR A 105 8.11 -3.23 -0.08
N ILE A 106 9.35 -3.71 0.06
CA ILE A 106 9.75 -4.56 1.18
C ILE A 106 9.55 -3.81 2.51
N PHE A 107 9.96 -2.54 2.59
CA PHE A 107 9.83 -1.75 3.81
C PHE A 107 8.38 -1.60 4.28
N ILE A 108 7.46 -1.26 3.37
CA ILE A 108 6.03 -1.16 3.67
C ILE A 108 5.49 -2.51 4.17
N TRP A 109 5.85 -3.60 3.50
CA TRP A 109 5.36 -4.93 3.87
C TRP A 109 5.93 -5.45 5.19
N LEU A 110 7.18 -5.12 5.53
CA LEU A 110 7.72 -5.40 6.86
C LEU A 110 6.90 -4.72 7.95
N GLY A 111 6.48 -3.46 7.73
CA GLY A 111 5.58 -2.75 8.64
C GLY A 111 4.23 -3.46 8.81
N VAL A 112 3.63 -3.91 7.69
CA VAL A 112 2.36 -4.65 7.71
C VAL A 112 2.50 -5.99 8.46
N LEU A 113 3.56 -6.76 8.18
CA LEU A 113 3.84 -8.03 8.86
C LEU A 113 4.05 -7.82 10.36
N PHE A 114 4.78 -6.78 10.75
CA PHE A 114 5.01 -6.44 12.14
C PHE A 114 3.70 -6.07 12.86
N ASN A 115 2.86 -5.24 12.22
CA ASN A 115 1.54 -4.89 12.76
C ASN A 115 0.66 -6.14 12.95
N ASN A 116 0.64 -7.03 11.97
CA ASN A 116 -0.12 -8.28 12.06
C ASN A 116 0.38 -9.18 13.19
N TYR A 117 1.70 -9.27 13.38
CA TYR A 117 2.29 -10.01 14.50
C TYR A 117 1.88 -9.43 15.85
N LEU A 118 1.90 -8.09 16.02
CA LEU A 118 1.46 -7.43 17.24
C LEU A 118 -0.02 -7.68 17.54
N ASN A 119 -0.87 -7.58 16.53
CA ASN A 119 -2.31 -7.84 16.65
C ASN A 119 -2.59 -9.29 17.06
N ALA A 120 -1.92 -10.26 16.42
CA ALA A 120 -2.03 -11.67 16.77
C ALA A 120 -1.59 -11.92 18.22
N LYS A 121 -0.50 -11.29 18.67
CA LYS A 121 -0.02 -11.39 20.05
C LYS A 121 -1.03 -10.82 21.05
N GLN A 122 -1.65 -9.67 20.75
CA GLN A 122 -2.68 -9.07 21.61
C GLN A 122 -3.92 -9.96 21.73
N ILE A 123 -4.39 -10.53 20.62
CA ILE A 123 -5.54 -11.46 20.62
C ILE A 123 -5.22 -12.70 21.45
N ASN A 124 -4.06 -13.31 21.23
CA ASN A 124 -3.63 -14.49 21.99
C ASN A 124 -3.48 -14.21 23.48
N GLN A 125 -3.02 -13.02 23.85
CA GLN A 125 -2.95 -12.59 25.24
C GLN A 125 -4.34 -12.45 25.85
N ALA A 126 -5.28 -11.77 25.17
CA ALA A 126 -6.65 -11.61 25.64
C ALA A 126 -7.38 -12.97 25.79
N LEU A 127 -7.15 -13.92 24.87
CA LEU A 127 -7.68 -15.28 24.97
C LEU A 127 -7.09 -16.03 26.17
N ARG A 128 -5.79 -15.88 26.45
CA ARG A 128 -5.13 -16.50 27.60
C ARG A 128 -5.68 -15.97 28.92
N GLU A 129 -5.87 -14.66 29.03
CA GLU A 129 -6.44 -14.02 30.22
C GLU A 129 -7.90 -14.48 30.47
N ARG A 130 -8.71 -14.60 29.41
CA ARG A 130 -10.08 -15.15 29.52
C ARG A 130 -10.09 -16.60 30.01
N ARG A 131 -9.23 -17.46 29.46
CA ARG A 131 -9.12 -18.87 29.89
C ARG A 131 -8.66 -19.00 31.34
N GLN A 132 -7.77 -18.13 31.80
CA GLN A 132 -7.31 -18.13 33.19
C GLN A 132 -8.38 -17.66 34.18
N LYS A 133 -9.30 -16.76 33.77
CA LYS A 133 -10.44 -16.38 34.60
C LYS A 133 -11.45 -17.53 34.73
N LEU A 134 -11.77 -18.20 33.62
CA LEU A 134 -12.71 -19.34 33.61
C LEU A 134 -12.21 -20.56 34.39
N ASN A 135 -10.88 -20.77 34.48
CA ASN A 135 -10.31 -21.88 35.25
C ASN A 135 -10.15 -21.58 36.76
N LYS A 136 -10.46 -20.36 37.21
CA LYS A 136 -10.40 -19.95 38.63
C LYS A 136 -11.77 -19.88 39.30
N GLU A 137 -12.84 -19.98 38.52
CA GLU A 137 -14.22 -20.20 38.98
C GLU A 137 -14.53 -21.70 39.05
#